data_AF-A0A2V1ARP4-F1
#
_entry.id   AF-A0A2V1ARP4-F1
#
_cell.length_a   1.000
_cell.length_b   1.000
_cell.length_c   1.000
_cell.angle_alpha   90.00
_cell.angle_beta   90.00
_cell.angle_gamma   90.00
#
_symmetry.space_group_name_H-M   'P 1'
#
loop_
_entity.id
_entity.type
_entity.pdbx_description
1 polymer ?
#
loop_
_entity_poly.entity_id
_entity_poly.type
_entity_poly.pdbx_seq_one_letter_code
_entity_poly.pdbx_strand_id
1 'polypeptide(L)'
;MPLRKAIEQIIEKANSGNVGVIEDGINQLESLLKSLTPSIQKSHTSGSMDSRLLAFITLQENFQYNLCSELIPAYRTLQGAGQMANTSTLIQINTAMMGLLLIHPESRNVFSKKANMSLILGFLDPDNGSYQLDRCASFVSLLIHILLRNLRNMRVFEACGGCMAIIRLLQLTPDNNEPSEGDTAMQQTLHFKVVEFLIFYMTDESEWKDGNAPVRTVSEKAGFIKPEFPAIEDLIENLNDLSTSKSHSSHITSKEQFHA
;
A
#
# COMPACT_ATOMS: atom_id res chain seq x y z
N MET A 1 -29.05 -7.89 -1.39
CA MET A 1 -29.09 -6.45 -1.70
C MET A 1 -28.35 -6.22 -3.02
N PRO A 2 -28.85 -5.39 -3.96
CA PRO A 2 -28.13 -5.11 -5.21
C PRO A 2 -26.76 -4.49 -4.92
N LEU A 3 -25.71 -4.95 -5.60
CA LEU A 3 -24.32 -4.54 -5.38
C LEU A 3 -24.13 -3.02 -5.37
N ARG A 4 -24.73 -2.32 -6.33
CA ARG A 4 -24.73 -0.86 -6.44
C ARG A 4 -25.26 -0.19 -5.17
N LYS A 5 -26.42 -0.65 -4.67
CA LYS A 5 -27.03 -0.07 -3.47
C LYS A 5 -26.15 -0.27 -2.23
N ALA A 6 -25.44 -1.40 -2.14
CA ALA A 6 -24.49 -1.65 -1.05
C ALA A 6 -23.30 -0.67 -1.12
N ILE A 7 -22.75 -0.44 -2.31
CA ILE A 7 -21.68 0.54 -2.54
C ILE A 7 -22.16 1.96 -2.19
N GLU A 8 -23.36 2.36 -2.63
CA GLU A 8 -23.95 3.67 -2.30
C GLU A 8 -24.05 3.89 -0.79
N GLN A 9 -24.50 2.88 -0.03
CA GLN A 9 -24.56 2.96 1.44
C GLN A 9 -23.18 3.04 2.10
N ILE A 10 -22.19 2.31 1.57
CA ILE A 10 -20.81 2.38 2.06
C ILE A 10 -20.25 3.79 1.83
N ILE A 11 -20.43 4.36 0.64
CA ILE A 11 -19.94 5.69 0.28
C ILE A 11 -20.58 6.76 1.17
N GLU A 12 -21.90 6.71 1.36
CA GLU A 12 -22.61 7.63 2.25
C GLU A 12 -22.02 7.64 3.67
N LYS A 13 -21.72 6.45 4.21
CA LYS A 13 -21.14 6.30 5.56
C LYS A 13 -19.68 6.72 5.61
N ALA A 14 -18.87 6.35 4.62
CA ALA A 14 -17.45 6.68 4.55
C ALA A 14 -17.21 8.20 4.41
N ASN A 15 -18.12 8.90 3.73
CA ASN A 15 -18.07 10.36 3.58
C ASN A 15 -18.71 11.14 4.75
N SER A 16 -19.13 10.44 5.81
CA SER A 16 -19.66 11.09 7.01
C SER A 16 -18.58 11.91 7.73
N GLY A 17 -19.00 12.97 8.41
CA GLY A 17 -18.15 13.70 9.37
C GLY A 17 -18.04 13.01 10.74
N ASN A 18 -18.79 11.93 10.97
CA ASN A 18 -18.84 11.22 12.24
C ASN A 18 -18.00 9.93 12.17
N VAL A 19 -16.99 9.82 13.05
CA VAL A 19 -16.06 8.69 13.10
C VAL A 19 -16.79 7.35 13.27
N GLY A 20 -17.78 7.25 14.16
CA GLY A 20 -18.53 6.00 14.35
C GLY A 20 -19.37 5.59 13.14
N VAL A 21 -19.87 6.56 12.35
CA VAL A 21 -20.55 6.28 11.09
C VAL A 21 -19.57 5.80 10.01
N ILE A 22 -18.37 6.40 9.96
CA ILE A 22 -17.29 5.93 9.08
C ILE A 22 -16.94 4.48 9.43
N GLU A 23 -16.76 4.17 10.71
CA GLU A 23 -16.46 2.81 11.20
C GLU A 23 -17.46 1.78 10.70
N ASP A 24 -18.76 2.07 10.81
CA ASP A 24 -19.80 1.19 10.29
C ASP A 24 -19.72 1.05 8.76
N GLY A 25 -19.42 2.15 8.03
CA GLY A 25 -19.16 2.11 6.59
C GLY A 25 -17.98 1.20 6.22
N ILE A 26 -16.88 1.26 6.96
CA ILE A 26 -15.69 0.42 6.75
C ILE A 26 -16.00 -1.06 7.05
N ASN A 27 -16.77 -1.36 8.10
CA ASN A 27 -17.21 -2.72 8.39
C ASN A 27 -18.11 -3.30 7.28
N GLN A 28 -18.97 -2.47 6.68
CA GLN A 28 -19.78 -2.86 5.53
C GLN A 28 -18.94 -3.08 4.27
N LEU A 29 -17.92 -2.25 4.05
CA LEU A 29 -16.96 -2.43 2.96
C LEU A 29 -16.19 -3.75 3.12
N GLU A 30 -15.67 -4.04 4.31
CA GLU A 30 -14.96 -5.28 4.57
C GLU A 30 -15.86 -6.50 4.31
N SER A 31 -17.11 -6.44 4.78
CA SER A 31 -18.11 -7.49 4.55
C SER A 31 -18.40 -7.67 3.05
N LEU A 32 -18.50 -6.56 2.31
CA LEU A 32 -18.69 -6.60 0.86
C LEU A 32 -17.51 -7.27 0.16
N LEU A 33 -16.27 -6.86 0.45
CA LEU A 33 -15.06 -7.42 -0.14
C LEU A 33 -14.92 -8.92 0.18
N LYS A 34 -15.15 -9.33 1.44
CA LYS A 34 -15.17 -10.75 1.83
C LYS A 34 -16.20 -11.54 1.03
N SER A 35 -17.36 -10.96 0.75
CA SER A 35 -18.41 -11.61 -0.03
C SER A 35 -18.05 -11.78 -1.51
N LEU A 36 -17.05 -11.05 -2.03
CA LEU A 36 -16.54 -11.18 -3.40
C LEU A 36 -15.41 -12.21 -3.51
N THR A 37 -14.81 -12.65 -2.41
CA THR A 37 -13.70 -13.62 -2.39
C THR A 37 -13.96 -14.87 -3.25
N PRO A 38 -15.14 -15.52 -3.23
CA PRO A 38 -15.38 -16.69 -4.07
C PRO A 38 -15.32 -16.37 -5.58
N SER A 39 -15.84 -15.21 -5.99
CA SER A 39 -15.81 -14.75 -7.38
C SER A 39 -14.38 -14.39 -7.82
N ILE A 40 -13.59 -13.80 -6.92
CA ILE A 40 -12.17 -13.49 -7.16
C ILE A 40 -11.37 -14.79 -7.31
N GLN A 41 -11.53 -15.75 -6.40
CA GLN A 41 -10.87 -17.06 -6.45
C GLN A 41 -11.22 -17.82 -7.73
N LYS A 42 -12.50 -17.78 -8.14
CA LYS A 42 -12.94 -18.36 -9.42
C LYS A 42 -12.24 -17.70 -10.61
N SER A 43 -12.11 -16.37 -10.59
CA SER A 43 -11.40 -15.64 -11.65
C SER A 43 -9.93 -16.05 -11.74
N HIS A 44 -9.24 -16.23 -10.61
CA HIS A 44 -7.84 -16.65 -10.59
C HIS A 44 -7.64 -18.10 -11.06
N THR A 45 -8.54 -19.01 -10.70
CA THR A 45 -8.40 -20.44 -11.05
C THR A 45 -8.85 -20.77 -12.46
N SER A 46 -9.90 -20.11 -12.95
CA SER A 46 -10.49 -20.39 -14.27
C SER A 46 -10.10 -19.40 -15.37
N GLY A 47 -9.50 -18.26 -15.00
CA GLY A 47 -9.22 -17.16 -15.92
C GLY A 47 -10.47 -16.38 -16.38
N SER A 48 -11.67 -16.72 -15.86
CA SER A 48 -12.94 -16.11 -16.24
C SER A 48 -13.62 -15.43 -15.05
N MET A 49 -14.01 -14.16 -15.24
CA MET A 49 -14.77 -13.40 -14.25
C MET A 49 -16.26 -13.75 -14.34
N ASP A 50 -16.89 -13.99 -13.19
CA ASP A 50 -18.34 -14.12 -13.14
C ASP A 50 -19.03 -12.75 -13.24
N SER A 51 -20.35 -12.77 -13.45
CA SER A 51 -21.15 -11.55 -13.61
C SER A 51 -21.13 -10.64 -12.37
N ARG A 52 -20.88 -11.20 -11.19
CA ARG A 52 -20.87 -10.43 -9.94
C ARG A 52 -19.57 -9.65 -9.80
N LEU A 53 -18.42 -10.27 -10.06
CA LEU A 53 -17.12 -9.60 -10.07
C LEU A 53 -17.03 -8.59 -11.21
N LEU A 54 -17.54 -8.95 -12.40
CA LEU A 54 -17.60 -8.02 -13.53
C LEU A 54 -18.46 -6.78 -13.19
N ALA A 55 -19.62 -6.96 -12.56
CA ALA A 55 -20.45 -5.84 -12.12
C ALA A 55 -19.76 -4.98 -11.06
N PHE A 56 -18.99 -5.58 -10.14
CA PHE A 56 -18.21 -4.83 -9.17
C PHE A 56 -17.13 -3.97 -9.85
N ILE A 57 -16.34 -4.56 -10.73
CA ILE A 57 -15.28 -3.88 -11.48
C ILE A 57 -15.87 -2.74 -12.32
N THR A 58 -16.97 -2.99 -13.02
CA THR A 58 -17.68 -1.96 -13.81
C THR A 58 -18.12 -0.77 -12.94
N LEU A 59 -18.52 -1.02 -11.69
CA LEU A 59 -18.82 0.07 -10.75
C LEU A 59 -17.55 0.81 -10.32
N GLN A 60 -16.42 0.11 -10.14
CA GLN A 60 -15.15 0.76 -9.80
C GLN A 60 -14.57 1.61 -10.93
N GLU A 61 -14.90 1.33 -12.19
CA GLU A 61 -14.56 2.19 -13.33
C GLU A 61 -15.34 3.53 -13.32
N ASN A 62 -16.52 3.54 -12.70
CA ASN A 62 -17.33 4.75 -12.57
C ASN A 62 -16.82 5.62 -11.42
N PHE A 63 -16.49 6.88 -11.72
CA PHE A 63 -16.02 7.84 -10.73
C PHE A 63 -16.91 7.95 -9.49
N GLN A 64 -18.24 7.92 -9.64
CA GLN A 64 -19.20 8.06 -8.54
C GLN A 64 -19.24 6.84 -7.59
N TYR A 65 -18.73 5.69 -8.04
CA TYR A 65 -18.79 4.41 -7.33
C TYR A 65 -17.41 3.82 -7.04
N ASN A 66 -16.35 4.52 -7.43
CA ASN A 66 -14.97 4.13 -7.18
C ASN A 66 -14.65 4.27 -5.69
N LEU A 67 -14.66 3.15 -4.97
CA LEU A 67 -14.50 3.14 -3.52
C LEU A 67 -13.14 3.70 -3.09
N CYS A 68 -12.07 3.51 -3.87
CA CYS A 68 -10.77 4.11 -3.55
C CYS A 68 -10.81 5.64 -3.51
N SER A 69 -11.53 6.27 -4.43
CA SER A 69 -11.73 7.72 -4.46
C SER A 69 -12.56 8.20 -3.28
N GLU A 70 -13.62 7.47 -2.97
CA GLU A 70 -14.59 7.78 -1.91
C GLU A 70 -14.07 7.49 -0.50
N LEU A 71 -13.00 6.72 -0.34
CA LEU A 71 -12.34 6.53 0.95
C LEU A 71 -11.36 7.67 1.32
N ILE A 72 -10.95 8.52 0.35
CA ILE A 72 -10.03 9.63 0.62
C ILE A 72 -10.61 10.64 1.63
N PRO A 73 -11.88 11.07 1.55
CA PRO A 73 -12.50 11.91 2.58
C PRO A 73 -12.49 11.26 3.96
N ALA A 74 -12.73 9.95 4.07
CA ALA A 74 -12.67 9.23 5.34
C ALA A 74 -11.30 9.36 6.01
N TYR A 75 -10.20 9.21 5.25
CA TYR A 75 -8.85 9.44 5.77
C TYR A 75 -8.66 10.86 6.30
N ARG A 76 -9.20 11.89 5.63
CA ARG A 76 -9.10 13.28 6.13
C ARG A 76 -9.83 13.46 7.45
N THR A 77 -11.04 12.93 7.56
CA THR A 77 -11.83 12.98 8.80
C THR A 77 -11.10 12.25 9.94
N LEU A 78 -10.56 11.07 9.68
CA LEU A 78 -9.84 10.28 10.68
C LEU A 78 -8.51 10.93 11.09
N GLN A 79 -7.79 11.56 10.16
CA GLN A 79 -6.59 12.34 10.47
C GLN A 79 -6.93 13.54 11.36
N GLY A 80 -8.01 14.26 11.06
CA GLY A 80 -8.49 15.38 11.88
C GLY A 80 -8.93 14.97 13.30
N ALA A 81 -9.37 13.72 13.48
CA ALA A 81 -9.72 13.16 14.78
C ALA A 81 -8.49 12.74 15.63
N GLY A 82 -7.28 12.68 15.07
CA GLY A 82 -6.05 12.42 15.81
C GLY A 82 -6.05 11.06 16.52
N GLN A 83 -5.83 11.08 17.84
CA GLN A 83 -5.86 9.89 18.70
C GLN A 83 -7.28 9.39 18.97
N MET A 84 -8.32 10.19 18.72
CA MET A 84 -9.72 9.75 18.91
C MET A 84 -10.17 8.77 17.82
N ALA A 85 -9.50 8.77 16.66
CA ALA A 85 -9.75 7.76 15.63
C ALA A 85 -9.28 6.39 16.13
N ASN A 86 -10.12 5.37 15.98
CA ASN A 86 -9.75 4.02 16.36
C ASN A 86 -8.67 3.45 15.43
N THR A 87 -7.61 2.90 16.03
CA THR A 87 -6.50 2.25 15.32
C THR A 87 -6.98 1.09 14.46
N SER A 88 -7.92 0.27 14.96
CA SER A 88 -8.45 -0.86 14.20
C SER A 88 -9.14 -0.39 12.92
N THR A 89 -9.87 0.72 12.98
CA THR A 89 -10.58 1.30 11.84
C THR A 89 -9.61 1.77 10.76
N LEU A 90 -8.52 2.44 11.13
CA LEU A 90 -7.47 2.85 10.20
C LEU A 90 -6.76 1.64 9.55
N ILE A 91 -6.54 0.57 10.30
CA ILE A 91 -5.97 -0.66 9.76
C ILE A 91 -6.96 -1.35 8.81
N GLN A 92 -8.25 -1.38 9.15
CA GLN A 92 -9.31 -1.97 8.32
C GLN A 92 -9.50 -1.21 7.00
N ILE A 93 -9.55 0.13 7.03
CA ILE A 93 -9.65 0.93 5.80
C ILE A 93 -8.41 0.74 4.91
N ASN A 94 -7.21 0.66 5.48
CA ASN A 94 -6.00 0.36 4.73
C ASN A 94 -6.05 -1.04 4.10
N THR A 95 -6.54 -2.03 4.85
CA THR A 95 -6.71 -3.41 4.34
C THR A 95 -7.73 -3.46 3.20
N ALA A 96 -8.86 -2.77 3.34
CA ALA A 96 -9.87 -2.66 2.30
C ALA A 96 -9.33 -1.93 1.06
N MET A 97 -8.58 -0.83 1.25
CA MET A 97 -7.93 -0.10 0.17
C MET A 97 -6.93 -0.97 -0.58
N MET A 98 -6.07 -1.72 0.11
CA MET A 98 -5.15 -2.68 -0.52
C MET A 98 -5.91 -3.71 -1.36
N GLY A 99 -6.99 -4.30 -0.82
CA GLY A 99 -7.83 -5.24 -1.56
C GLY A 99 -8.48 -4.61 -2.81
N LEU A 100 -9.00 -3.40 -2.69
CA LEU A 100 -9.59 -2.66 -3.81
C LEU A 100 -8.56 -2.39 -4.92
N LEU A 101 -7.33 -2.00 -4.57
CA LEU A 101 -6.25 -1.76 -5.54
C LEU A 101 -5.74 -3.03 -6.22
N LEU A 102 -5.92 -4.20 -5.58
CA LEU A 102 -5.64 -5.50 -6.21
C LEU A 102 -6.76 -5.92 -7.17
N ILE A 103 -8.03 -5.69 -6.79
CA ILE A 103 -9.19 -6.03 -7.61
C ILE A 103 -9.33 -5.08 -8.82
N HIS A 104 -9.07 -3.79 -8.61
CA HIS A 104 -9.19 -2.74 -9.64
C HIS A 104 -7.91 -1.88 -9.69
N PRO A 105 -6.87 -2.32 -10.42
CA PRO A 105 -5.58 -1.64 -10.52
C PRO A 105 -5.63 -0.16 -10.90
N GLU A 106 -6.56 0.23 -11.78
CA GLU A 106 -6.71 1.61 -12.26
C GLU A 106 -7.10 2.60 -11.16
N SER A 107 -7.67 2.12 -10.04
CA SER A 107 -7.93 2.95 -8.86
C SER A 107 -6.65 3.56 -8.26
N ARG A 108 -5.46 3.03 -8.56
CA ARG A 108 -4.18 3.63 -8.16
C ARG A 108 -4.05 5.07 -8.63
N ASN A 109 -4.67 5.44 -9.76
CA ASN A 109 -4.61 6.77 -10.33
C ASN A 109 -5.13 7.88 -9.39
N VAL A 110 -5.93 7.52 -8.38
CA VAL A 110 -6.37 8.43 -7.30
C VAL A 110 -5.18 9.06 -6.56
N PHE A 111 -4.09 8.32 -6.39
CA PHE A 111 -2.92 8.76 -5.64
C PHE A 111 -1.89 9.52 -6.48
N SER A 112 -2.14 9.67 -7.78
CA SER A 112 -1.30 10.50 -8.66
C SER A 112 -1.45 12.00 -8.38
N LYS A 113 -2.42 12.37 -7.53
CA LYS A 113 -2.61 13.72 -7.02
C LYS A 113 -1.73 13.92 -5.79
N LYS A 114 -0.87 14.94 -5.83
CA LYS A 114 0.02 15.31 -4.72
C LYS A 114 -0.72 15.38 -3.37
N ALA A 115 -1.89 16.01 -3.34
CA ALA A 115 -2.70 16.14 -2.11
C ALA A 115 -3.11 14.78 -1.49
N ASN A 116 -3.44 13.79 -2.33
CA ASN A 116 -3.83 12.47 -1.84
C ASN A 116 -2.60 11.68 -1.36
N MET A 117 -1.48 11.75 -2.10
CA MET A 117 -0.22 11.14 -1.65
C MET A 117 0.28 11.75 -0.34
N SER A 118 0.27 13.08 -0.22
CA SER A 118 0.67 13.80 1.00
C SER A 118 -0.24 13.46 2.18
N LEU A 119 -1.55 13.26 1.97
CA LEU A 119 -2.46 12.79 3.02
C LEU A 119 -2.02 11.44 3.57
N ILE A 120 -1.73 10.47 2.69
CA ILE A 120 -1.26 9.14 3.09
C ILE A 120 0.07 9.23 3.84
N LEU A 121 1.04 9.98 3.32
CA LEU A 121 2.34 10.18 3.96
C LEU A 121 2.23 10.90 5.31
N GLY A 122 1.24 11.77 5.48
CA GLY A 122 1.02 12.50 6.73
C GLY A 122 0.68 11.59 7.92
N PHE A 123 0.21 10.36 7.70
CA PHE A 123 0.02 9.38 8.78
C PHE A 123 1.32 8.72 9.26
N LEU A 124 2.43 8.93 8.54
CA LEU A 124 3.77 8.47 8.94
C LEU A 124 4.56 9.56 9.69
N ASP A 125 4.02 10.77 9.77
CA ASP A 125 4.68 11.90 10.41
C ASP A 125 4.56 11.80 11.94
N PRO A 126 5.68 11.75 12.69
CA PRO A 126 5.67 11.71 14.16
C PRO A 126 4.96 12.89 14.81
N ASP A 127 4.95 14.05 14.15
CA ASP A 127 4.27 15.25 14.64
C ASP A 127 2.74 15.18 14.44
N ASN A 128 2.24 14.15 13.74
CA ASN A 128 0.82 13.95 13.54
C ASN A 128 0.15 13.38 14.80
N GLY A 129 -0.94 13.99 15.25
CA GLY A 129 -1.73 13.48 16.38
C GLY A 129 -2.31 12.07 16.17
N SER A 130 -2.35 11.55 14.94
CA SER A 130 -2.74 10.17 14.63
C SER A 130 -1.56 9.19 14.59
N TYR A 131 -0.32 9.62 14.82
CA TYR A 131 0.88 8.79 14.75
C TYR A 131 0.86 7.67 15.81
N GLN A 132 0.98 6.43 15.35
CA GLN A 132 1.19 5.23 16.18
C GLN A 132 1.90 4.16 15.33
N LEU A 133 2.74 3.32 15.96
CA LEU A 133 3.58 2.34 15.26
C LEU A 133 2.76 1.38 14.37
N ASP A 134 1.67 0.80 14.90
CA ASP A 134 0.79 -0.12 14.14
C ASP A 134 0.13 0.55 12.93
N ARG A 135 -0.27 1.82 13.09
CA ARG A 135 -0.85 2.61 12.01
C ARG A 135 0.20 2.84 10.93
N CYS A 136 1.41 3.24 11.32
CA CYS A 136 2.52 3.43 10.39
C CYS A 136 2.82 2.14 9.61
N ALA A 137 2.90 0.99 10.29
CA ALA A 137 3.16 -0.30 9.63
C ALA A 137 2.08 -0.65 8.60
N SER A 138 0.81 -0.35 8.92
CA SER A 138 -0.32 -0.50 8.01
C SER A 138 -0.23 0.45 6.79
N PHE A 139 0.14 1.72 7.00
CA PHE A 139 0.30 2.68 5.91
C PHE A 139 1.52 2.38 5.01
N VAL A 140 2.63 1.91 5.58
CA VAL A 140 3.78 1.43 4.81
C VAL A 140 3.37 0.26 3.89
N SER A 141 2.57 -0.68 4.41
CA SER A 141 2.02 -1.79 3.61
C SER A 141 1.08 -1.29 2.51
N LEU A 142 0.23 -0.30 2.80
CA LEU A 142 -0.65 0.32 1.82
C LEU A 142 0.13 1.03 0.71
N LEU A 143 1.23 1.71 1.04
CA LEU A 143 2.07 2.39 0.05
C LEU A 143 2.60 1.43 -1.02
N ILE A 144 3.02 0.21 -0.66
CA ILE A 144 3.40 -0.81 -1.65
C ILE A 144 2.28 -1.00 -2.68
N HIS A 145 1.04 -1.13 -2.23
CA HIS A 145 -0.11 -1.36 -3.10
C HIS A 145 -0.48 -0.14 -3.94
N ILE A 146 -0.30 1.07 -3.41
CA ILE A 146 -0.50 2.33 -4.14
C ILE A 146 0.51 2.47 -5.27
N LEU A 147 1.75 2.06 -5.03
CA LEU A 147 2.89 2.26 -5.92
C LEU A 147 3.10 1.11 -6.91
N LEU A 148 2.58 -0.09 -6.60
CA LEU A 148 2.80 -1.30 -7.38
C LEU A 148 2.48 -1.11 -8.86
N ARG A 149 3.52 -1.19 -9.70
CA ARG A 149 3.45 -1.04 -11.17
C ARG A 149 2.77 0.26 -11.62
N ASN A 150 2.88 1.33 -10.83
CA ASN A 150 2.37 2.65 -11.20
C ASN A 150 3.48 3.69 -11.04
N LEU A 151 4.19 3.96 -12.14
CA LEU A 151 5.36 4.85 -12.14
C LEU A 151 4.94 6.28 -11.82
N ARG A 152 3.76 6.71 -12.26
CA ARG A 152 3.25 8.05 -11.93
C ARG A 152 3.13 8.25 -10.42
N ASN A 153 2.58 7.26 -9.70
CA ASN A 153 2.49 7.31 -8.25
C ASN A 153 3.86 7.26 -7.58
N MET A 154 4.80 6.46 -8.10
CA MET A 154 6.21 6.45 -7.61
C MET A 154 6.82 7.85 -7.68
N ARG A 155 6.68 8.53 -8.82
CA ARG A 155 7.19 9.89 -9.01
C ARG A 155 6.53 10.92 -8.09
N VAL A 156 5.22 10.81 -7.87
CA VAL A 156 4.51 11.69 -6.93
C VAL A 156 4.91 11.41 -5.48
N PHE A 157 5.08 10.15 -5.10
CA PHE A 157 5.57 9.75 -3.78
C PHE A 157 6.94 10.35 -3.46
N GLU A 158 7.90 10.23 -4.37
CA GLU A 158 9.24 10.81 -4.20
C GLU A 158 9.17 12.34 -4.11
N ALA A 159 8.40 12.98 -4.98
CA ALA A 159 8.21 14.44 -4.98
C ALA A 159 7.50 14.97 -3.73
N CYS A 160 6.79 14.10 -2.99
CA CYS A 160 6.21 14.41 -1.69
C CYS A 160 7.16 14.14 -0.52
N GLY A 161 8.42 13.75 -0.76
CA GLY A 161 9.35 13.37 0.30
C GLY A 161 9.09 11.98 0.87
N GLY A 162 8.42 11.10 0.12
CA GLY A 162 8.04 9.76 0.58
C GLY A 162 9.22 8.90 1.02
N CYS A 163 10.35 8.94 0.31
CA CYS A 163 11.57 8.24 0.70
C CYS A 163 12.03 8.67 2.10
N MET A 164 12.04 9.97 2.36
CA MET A 164 12.42 10.51 3.66
C MET A 164 11.45 10.12 4.77
N ALA A 165 10.14 10.14 4.49
CA ALA A 165 9.14 9.70 5.45
C ALA A 165 9.35 8.23 5.85
N ILE A 166 9.64 7.34 4.88
CA ILE A 166 9.90 5.92 5.14
C ILE A 166 11.19 5.72 5.95
N ILE A 167 12.28 6.39 5.59
CA ILE A 167 13.58 6.23 6.26
C ILE A 167 13.54 6.71 7.71
N ARG A 168 12.86 7.82 7.99
CA ARG A 168 12.70 8.33 9.36
C ARG A 168 12.08 7.29 10.31
N LEU A 169 11.20 6.42 9.81
CA LEU A 169 10.59 5.36 10.62
C LEU A 169 11.60 4.33 11.17
N LEU A 170 12.78 4.18 10.54
CA LEU A 170 13.87 3.33 11.05
C LEU A 170 14.70 4.01 12.14
N GLN A 171 14.71 5.35 12.14
CA GLN A 171 15.51 6.17 13.04
C GLN A 171 14.77 6.48 14.34
N LEU A 172 13.43 6.37 14.34
CA LEU A 172 12.61 6.61 15.51
C LEU A 172 12.73 5.45 16.50
N THR A 173 13.26 5.75 17.68
CA THR A 173 13.20 4.90 18.86
C THR A 173 12.11 5.40 19.81
N PRO A 174 11.40 4.52 20.53
CA PRO A 174 10.44 4.95 21.55
C PRO A 174 11.10 5.90 22.56
N ASP A 175 10.48 7.04 22.87
CA ASP A 175 10.99 8.07 23.80
C ASP A 175 11.07 7.62 25.27
N ASN A 176 10.73 6.37 25.57
CA ASN A 176 10.73 5.85 26.93
C ASN A 176 12.11 5.32 27.31
N ASN A 177 12.66 5.82 28.42
CA ASN A 177 13.95 5.41 28.97
C ASN A 177 14.07 3.90 29.25
N GLU A 178 12.96 3.14 29.23
CA GLU A 178 12.96 1.71 28.93
C GLU A 178 11.71 1.35 28.09
N PRO A 179 11.86 0.89 26.82
CA PRO A 179 10.73 0.44 26.02
C PRO A 179 10.14 -0.85 26.59
N SER A 180 8.82 -0.96 26.62
CA SER A 180 8.17 -2.22 27.01
C SER A 180 8.45 -3.32 25.98
N GLU A 181 8.30 -4.59 26.36
CA GLU A 181 8.36 -5.71 25.40
C GLU A 181 7.37 -5.52 24.24
N GLY A 182 6.19 -4.96 24.52
CA GLY A 182 5.18 -4.63 23.52
C GLY A 182 5.64 -3.57 22.53
N ASP A 183 6.23 -2.47 23.02
CA ASP A 183 6.75 -1.39 22.17
C ASP A 183 7.88 -1.89 21.26
N THR A 184 8.74 -2.76 21.81
CA THR A 184 9.84 -3.36 21.06
C THR A 184 9.32 -4.25 19.93
N ALA A 185 8.31 -5.09 20.19
CA ALA A 185 7.70 -5.95 19.16
C ALA A 185 6.98 -5.14 18.07
N MET A 186 6.30 -4.06 18.45
CA MET A 186 5.65 -3.14 17.49
C MET A 186 6.68 -2.41 16.61
N GLN A 187 7.77 -1.94 17.21
CA GLN A 187 8.86 -1.29 16.48
C GLN A 187 9.52 -2.27 15.49
N GLN A 188 9.79 -3.51 15.92
CA GLN A 188 10.32 -4.55 15.03
C GLN A 188 9.36 -4.83 13.86
N THR A 189 8.05 -4.87 14.12
CA THR A 189 7.03 -5.05 13.09
C THR A 189 7.06 -3.90 12.08
N LEU A 190 7.16 -2.65 12.55
CA LEU A 190 7.30 -1.48 11.69
C LEU A 190 8.59 -1.54 10.86
N HIS A 191 9.73 -1.86 11.47
CA HIS A 191 11.01 -1.98 10.77
C HIS A 191 10.95 -3.06 9.68
N PHE A 192 10.34 -4.20 9.96
CA PHE A 192 10.13 -5.24 8.97
C PHE A 192 9.31 -4.74 7.77
N LYS A 193 8.24 -3.97 8.02
CA LYS A 193 7.43 -3.35 6.96
C LYS A 193 8.19 -2.30 6.16
N VAL A 194 9.06 -1.52 6.80
CA VAL A 194 9.93 -0.57 6.10
C VAL A 194 10.92 -1.32 5.20
N VAL A 195 11.54 -2.40 5.69
CA VAL A 195 12.45 -3.22 4.87
C VAL A 195 11.69 -3.86 3.69
N GLU A 196 10.50 -4.42 3.91
CA GLU A 196 9.63 -4.94 2.84
C GLU A 196 9.35 -3.86 1.77
N PHE A 197 9.03 -2.64 2.21
CA PHE A 197 8.83 -1.50 1.32
C PHE A 197 10.10 -1.15 0.54
N LEU A 198 11.27 -1.10 1.19
CA LEU A 198 12.53 -0.77 0.54
C LEU A 198 12.91 -1.82 -0.51
N ILE A 199 12.73 -3.10 -0.21
CA ILE A 199 12.92 -4.20 -1.16
C ILE A 199 12.01 -4.01 -2.38
N PHE A 200 10.73 -3.74 -2.16
CA PHE A 200 9.79 -3.43 -3.23
C PHE A 200 10.23 -2.20 -4.04
N TYR A 201 10.54 -1.09 -3.36
CA TYR A 201 10.92 0.18 -3.98
C TYR A 201 12.21 0.05 -4.81
N MET A 202 13.13 -0.83 -4.42
CA MET A 202 14.38 -1.10 -5.15
C MET A 202 14.23 -2.08 -6.32
N THR A 203 13.02 -2.57 -6.61
CA THR A 203 12.78 -3.40 -7.82
C THR A 203 13.06 -2.59 -9.08
N ASP A 204 13.69 -3.19 -10.09
CA ASP A 204 13.93 -2.51 -11.37
C ASP A 204 12.61 -2.11 -12.06
N GLU A 205 12.51 -0.84 -12.46
CA GLU A 205 11.34 -0.27 -13.12
C GLU A 205 11.35 -0.47 -14.63
N SER A 206 12.46 -0.97 -15.21
CA SER A 206 12.60 -1.20 -16.65
C SER A 206 11.54 -2.15 -17.21
N GLU A 207 10.97 -3.02 -16.38
CA GLU A 207 9.89 -3.94 -16.72
C GLU A 207 8.49 -3.30 -16.67
N TRP A 208 8.35 -2.09 -16.11
CA TRP A 208 7.05 -1.46 -15.86
C TRP A 208 6.69 -0.53 -17.02
N LYS A 209 5.79 -1.00 -17.88
CA LYS A 209 5.23 -0.22 -18.99
C LYS A 209 4.08 0.66 -18.50
N ASP A 210 4.39 1.70 -17.73
CA ASP A 210 3.40 2.71 -17.33
C ASP A 210 3.74 4.06 -17.97
N GLY A 211 2.84 4.55 -18.82
CA GLY A 211 3.08 5.60 -19.81
C GLY A 211 3.65 6.91 -19.24
N ASN A 212 4.50 7.56 -20.06
CA ASN A 212 5.10 8.90 -19.92
C ASN A 212 5.84 9.24 -18.61
N ALA A 213 5.71 8.47 -17.53
CA ALA A 213 6.49 8.68 -16.33
C ALA A 213 7.93 8.20 -16.57
N PRO A 214 8.94 8.98 -16.14
CA PRO A 214 10.34 8.58 -16.32
C PRO A 214 10.61 7.33 -15.49
N VAL A 215 11.19 6.30 -16.11
CA VAL A 215 11.71 5.10 -15.45
C VAL A 215 12.99 5.46 -14.67
N ARG A 216 13.20 4.86 -13.51
CA ARG A 216 14.43 5.01 -12.73
C ARG A 216 15.09 3.68 -12.41
N THR A 217 16.40 3.67 -12.56
CA THR A 217 17.27 2.57 -12.14
C THR A 217 17.32 2.45 -10.62
N VAL A 218 17.77 1.29 -10.13
CA VAL A 218 18.04 1.07 -8.70
C VAL A 218 19.04 2.10 -8.16
N SER A 219 20.07 2.44 -8.94
CA SER A 219 21.09 3.41 -8.54
C SER A 219 20.51 4.82 -8.36
N GLU A 220 19.66 5.28 -9.29
CA GLU A 220 18.98 6.58 -9.15
C GLU A 220 18.07 6.60 -7.92
N LYS A 221 17.33 5.51 -7.67
CA LYS A 221 16.48 5.39 -6.48
C LYS A 221 17.25 5.39 -5.18
N ALA A 222 18.38 4.67 -5.14
CA ALA A 222 19.30 4.69 -4.00
C ALA A 222 19.83 6.10 -3.72
N GLY A 223 20.07 6.90 -4.77
CA GLY A 223 20.50 8.29 -4.64
C GLY A 223 19.57 9.18 -3.82
N PHE A 224 18.26 8.92 -3.80
CA PHE A 224 17.29 9.66 -2.97
C PHE A 224 17.34 9.29 -1.48
N ILE A 225 17.85 8.11 -1.16
CA ILE A 225 17.83 7.54 0.20
C ILE A 225 19.20 7.67 0.87
N LYS A 226 20.27 7.46 0.08
CA LYS A 226 21.66 7.40 0.54
C LYS A 226 22.10 8.56 1.45
N PRO A 227 21.70 9.83 1.23
CA PRO A 227 22.12 10.92 2.11
C PRO A 227 21.73 10.73 3.58
N GLU A 228 20.61 10.05 3.83
CA GLU A 228 19.99 9.93 5.16
C GLU A 228 20.02 8.48 5.67
N PHE A 229 20.25 7.51 4.77
CA PHE A 229 20.42 6.11 5.10
C PHE A 229 21.52 5.47 4.22
N PRO A 230 22.81 5.65 4.57
CA PRO A 230 23.92 5.09 3.81
C PRO A 230 23.92 3.56 3.74
N ALA A 231 23.37 2.88 4.76
CA ALA A 231 23.21 1.43 4.82
C ALA A 231 22.27 0.86 3.73
N ILE A 232 21.68 1.72 2.89
CA ILE A 232 20.96 1.29 1.70
C ILE A 232 21.84 0.50 0.73
N GLU A 233 23.16 0.74 0.73
CA GLU A 233 24.12 0.02 -0.13
C GLU A 233 24.17 -1.46 0.23
N ASP A 234 24.21 -1.80 1.52
CA ASP A 234 24.20 -3.17 2.01
C ASP A 234 22.90 -3.89 1.58
N LEU A 235 21.75 -3.20 1.64
CA LEU A 235 20.48 -3.78 1.18
C LEU A 235 20.51 -4.08 -0.32
N ILE A 236 21.09 -3.19 -1.13
CA ILE A 236 21.20 -3.37 -2.58
C ILE A 236 22.13 -4.53 -2.92
N GLU A 237 23.26 -4.67 -2.22
CA GLU A 237 24.18 -5.80 -2.38
C GLU A 237 23.47 -7.13 -2.11
N ASN A 238 22.77 -7.23 -0.97
CA ASN A 238 22.00 -8.42 -0.62
C ASN A 238 20.90 -8.76 -1.65
N LEU A 239 20.23 -7.75 -2.22
CA LEU A 239 19.23 -7.95 -3.28
C LEU A 239 19.84 -8.45 -4.59
N ASN A 240 21.00 -7.94 -4.96
CA ASN A 240 21.73 -8.38 -6.15
C ASN A 240 22.19 -9.84 -6.01
N ASP A 241 22.69 -10.25 -4.85
CA ASP A 241 23.06 -11.64 -4.56
C ASP A 241 21.86 -12.62 -4.67
N LEU A 242 20.68 -12.19 -4.22
CA LEU A 242 19.44 -12.94 -4.37
C LEU A 242 18.99 -13.07 -5.84
N SER A 243 19.31 -12.09 -6.68
CA SER A 243 18.98 -12.10 -8.11
C SER A 243 19.95 -12.95 -8.94
N THR A 244 21.25 -12.95 -8.59
CA THR A 244 22.31 -13.71 -9.27
C THR A 244 22.25 -15.21 -8.92
N SER A 245 21.82 -15.54 -7.70
CA SER A 245 21.56 -16.93 -7.28
C SER A 245 20.36 -17.56 -8.00
N LYS A 246 19.29 -16.79 -8.27
CA LYS A 246 18.14 -17.25 -9.07
C LYS A 246 18.49 -17.51 -10.54
N SER A 247 19.43 -16.76 -11.11
CA SER A 247 19.88 -16.95 -12.50
C SER A 247 20.84 -18.13 -12.65
N HIS A 248 21.59 -18.49 -11.60
CA HIS A 248 22.39 -19.71 -11.56
C HIS A 248 21.54 -20.99 -11.46
N SER A 249 20.42 -20.99 -10.73
CA SER A 249 19.55 -22.17 -10.60
C SER A 249 18.71 -22.46 -11.86
N SER A 250 18.37 -21.45 -12.66
CA SER A 250 17.74 -21.62 -13.98
C SER A 250 18.70 -22.16 -15.06
N HIS A 251 20.01 -21.93 -14.92
CA HIS A 251 21.00 -22.45 -15.86
C HIS A 251 21.39 -23.91 -15.61
N ILE A 252 21.30 -24.39 -14.37
CA ILE A 252 21.59 -25.79 -14.02
C ILE A 252 20.46 -26.72 -14.51
N THR A 253 19.19 -26.32 -14.35
CA THR A 253 18.03 -27.09 -14.83
C THR A 253 17.94 -27.18 -16.36
N SER A 254 18.52 -26.22 -17.09
CA SER A 254 18.57 -26.24 -18.56
C SER A 254 19.69 -27.14 -19.13
N LYS A 255 20.73 -27.46 -18.33
CA LYS A 255 21.85 -28.30 -18.78
C LYS A 255 21.67 -29.79 -18.50
N GLU A 256 20.74 -30.17 -17.62
CA GLU A 256 20.45 -31.58 -17.32
C GLU A 256 19.43 -32.23 -18.28
N GLN A 257 18.85 -31.48 -19.23
CA GLN A 257 17.92 -32.02 -20.24
C GLN A 257 18.56 -32.39 -21.59
N PHE A 258 19.89 -32.33 -21.71
CA PHE A 258 20.61 -32.79 -22.90
C PHE A 258 21.68 -33.83 -22.56
N HIS A 259 21.31 -34.87 -21.81
CA HIS A 259 21.96 -36.19 -21.86
C HIS A 259 21.00 -37.25 -21.29
N ALA A 260 20.05 -37.68 -22.12
CA ALA A 260 19.38 -38.97 -22.05
C ALA A 260 18.97 -39.38 -23.46
#